data_AF-A0A8B6LWI7-F1
#
_entry.id   AF-A0A8B6LWI7-F1
#
_cell.length_a   1.000
_cell.length_b   1.000
_cell.length_c   1.000
_cell.angle_alpha   90.00
_cell.angle_beta   90.00
_cell.angle_gamma   90.00
#
_symmetry.space_group_name_H-M   'P 1'
#
loop_
_entity.id
_entity.type
_entity.pdbx_description
1 polymer ?
#
loop_
_entity_poly.entity_id
_entity_poly.type
_entity_poly.pdbx_seq_one_letter_code
_entity_poly.pdbx_strand_id
1 'polypeptide(L)'
;MAAVPTPQQLGHLDDEELERLAVSWRTLALRGDREANGIAHALEVERRRRMRASQLAQLPPQPLATPRPWWKFWGSPADKDRDPPWPT
;
A
#
# COMPACT_ATOMS: atom_id res chain seq x y z
N MET A 1 25.35 13.32 3.12
CA MET A 1 24.59 12.31 2.35
C MET A 1 23.91 11.42 3.37
N ALA A 2 22.62 11.62 3.61
CA ALA A 2 21.87 10.75 4.51
C ALA A 2 21.45 9.50 3.72
N ALA A 3 21.88 8.32 4.17
CA ALA A 3 21.50 7.07 3.52
C ALA A 3 20.02 6.77 3.77
N VAL A 4 19.34 6.20 2.77
CA VAL A 4 17.97 5.71 2.93
C VAL A 4 17.97 4.59 3.98
N PRO A 5 17.16 4.70 5.05
CA PRO A 5 17.16 3.73 6.14
C PRO A 5 16.62 2.38 5.67
N THR A 6 17.26 1.31 6.11
CA THR A 6 16.82 -0.06 5.85
C THR A 6 15.65 -0.45 6.76
N PRO A 7 14.81 -1.44 6.38
CA PRO A 7 13.70 -1.90 7.22
C PRO A 7 14.11 -2.32 8.63
N GLN A 8 15.29 -2.93 8.79
CA GLN A 8 15.84 -3.33 10.09
C GLN A 8 16.14 -2.11 10.96
N GLN A 9 16.66 -1.03 10.36
CA GLN A 9 16.86 0.24 11.03
C GLN A 9 15.53 0.96 11.31
N LEU A 10 14.46 0.70 10.58
CA LEU A 10 13.16 1.30 10.91
C LEU A 10 12.41 0.50 11.98
N GLY A 11 12.76 -0.77 12.17
CA GLY A 11 12.11 -1.68 13.12
C GLY A 11 12.23 -1.26 14.60
N HIS A 12 13.22 -0.45 14.97
CA HIS A 12 13.39 0.01 16.36
C HIS A 12 12.55 1.25 16.71
N LEU A 13 12.02 1.96 15.71
CA LEU A 13 11.18 3.13 15.90
C LEU A 13 9.76 2.69 16.22
N ASP A 14 9.08 3.39 17.13
CA ASP A 14 7.64 3.21 17.35
C ASP A 14 6.83 3.84 16.20
N ASP A 15 5.51 3.58 16.19
CA ASP A 15 4.64 4.01 15.09
C ASP A 15 4.45 5.54 15.01
N GLU A 16 4.46 6.23 16.16
CA GLU A 16 4.30 7.69 16.25
C GLU A 16 5.55 8.42 15.78
N GLU A 17 6.73 7.93 16.17
CA GLU A 17 8.02 8.42 15.72
C GLU A 17 8.20 8.21 14.22
N LEU A 18 7.81 7.03 13.73
CA LEU A 18 7.91 6.68 12.32
C LEU A 18 6.98 7.56 11.47
N GLU A 19 5.78 7.90 11.96
CA GLU A 19 4.89 8.89 11.34
C GLU A 19 5.48 10.31 11.37
N ARG A 20 5.93 10.77 12.53
CA ARG A 20 6.54 12.11 12.70
C ARG A 20 7.72 12.30 11.76
N LEU A 21 8.62 11.32 11.70
CA LEU A 21 9.78 11.35 10.81
C LEU A 21 9.34 11.33 9.34
N ALA A 22 8.40 10.47 8.95
CA ALA A 22 7.90 10.42 7.58
C ALA A 22 7.37 11.78 7.12
N VAL A 23 6.56 12.46 7.95
CA VAL A 23 6.02 13.79 7.66
C VAL A 23 7.15 14.82 7.50
N SER A 24 8.10 14.85 8.43
CA SER A 24 9.22 15.81 8.39
C SER A 24 10.07 15.67 7.12
N TRP A 25 10.44 14.45 6.75
CA TRP A 25 11.19 14.16 5.54
C TRP A 25 10.37 14.43 4.28
N ARG A 26 9.07 14.16 4.32
CA ARG A 26 8.17 14.48 3.19
C ARG A 26 8.11 15.99 2.96
N THR A 27 8.05 16.80 4.02
CA THR A 27 8.10 18.27 3.91
C THR A 27 9.39 18.74 3.26
N LEU A 28 10.54 18.15 3.62
CA LEU A 28 11.82 18.46 2.97
C LEU A 28 11.84 18.03 1.50
N ALA A 29 11.33 16.83 1.19
CA ALA A 29 11.24 16.35 -0.18
C ALA A 29 10.34 17.23 -1.06
N LEU A 30 9.25 17.77 -0.51
CA LEU A 30 8.37 18.71 -1.21
C LEU A 30 9.04 20.06 -1.50
N ARG A 31 10.08 20.42 -0.75
CA ARG A 31 10.92 21.61 -1.00
C ARG A 31 12.02 21.36 -2.05
N GLY A 32 12.08 20.15 -2.62
CA GLY A 32 13.03 19.79 -3.68
C GLY A 32 14.25 19.02 -3.19
N ASP A 33 14.32 18.63 -1.91
CA ASP A 33 15.39 17.78 -1.42
C ASP A 33 15.23 16.34 -1.97
N ARG A 34 16.15 15.95 -2.85
CA ARG A 34 16.13 14.65 -3.53
C ARG A 34 16.51 13.50 -2.61
N GLU A 35 17.39 13.71 -1.62
CA GLU A 35 17.75 12.68 -0.64
C GLU A 35 16.58 12.42 0.31
N ALA A 36 15.88 13.49 0.70
CA ALA A 36 14.72 13.41 1.58
C ALA A 36 13.58 12.55 1.02
N ASN A 37 13.42 12.49 -0.30
CA ASN A 37 12.38 11.68 -0.93
C ASN A 37 12.56 10.18 -0.65
N GLY A 38 13.80 9.68 -0.75
CA GLY A 38 14.10 8.27 -0.48
C GLY A 38 13.86 7.92 1.00
N ILE A 39 14.25 8.81 1.90
CA ILE A 39 14.08 8.61 3.34
C ILE A 39 12.60 8.65 3.73
N ALA A 40 11.84 9.64 3.23
CA ALA A 40 10.40 9.73 3.45
C ALA A 40 9.68 8.46 2.95
N HIS A 41 10.05 7.99 1.75
CA HIS A 41 9.42 6.80 1.17
C HIS A 41 9.69 5.54 2.01
N ALA A 42 10.92 5.33 2.48
CA ALA A 42 11.26 4.19 3.32
C ALA A 42 10.45 4.18 4.63
N LEU A 43 10.33 5.33 5.28
CA LEU A 43 9.51 5.50 6.48
C LEU A 43 8.02 5.23 6.19
N GLU A 44 7.46 5.80 5.14
CA GLU A 44 6.06 5.59 4.75
C GLU A 44 5.73 4.12 4.42
N VAL A 45 6.66 3.41 3.78
CA VAL A 45 6.53 1.98 3.46
C VAL A 45 6.45 1.15 4.74
N GLU A 46 7.35 1.38 5.69
CA GLU A 46 7.32 0.64 6.96
C GLU A 46 6.05 0.96 7.77
N ARG A 47 5.60 2.23 7.79
CA ARG A 47 4.32 2.60 8.43
C ARG A 47 3.16 1.81 7.84
N ARG A 48 3.06 1.80 6.51
CA ARG A 48 1.98 1.12 5.79
C ARG A 48 2.03 -0.39 6.01
N ARG A 49 3.24 -0.97 6.10
CA ARG A 49 3.43 -2.39 6.40
C ARG A 49 2.88 -2.73 7.79
N ARG A 50 3.23 -1.96 8.82
CA ARG A 50 2.74 -2.17 10.19
C ARG A 50 1.23 -1.98 10.29
N MET A 51 0.71 -0.90 9.70
CA MET A 51 -0.73 -0.64 9.66
C MET A 51 -1.50 -1.79 8.97
N ARG A 52 -1.00 -2.30 7.83
CA ARG A 52 -1.61 -3.45 7.15
C ARG A 52 -1.54 -4.73 7.99
N ALA A 53 -0.42 -4.99 8.65
CA ALA A 53 -0.29 -6.16 9.52
C ALA A 53 -1.31 -6.10 10.67
N SER A 54 -1.46 -4.93 11.29
CA SER A 54 -2.46 -4.69 12.34
C SER A 54 -3.89 -4.83 11.84
N GLN A 55 -4.20 -4.32 10.64
CA GLN A 55 -5.52 -4.50 10.02
C GLN A 55 -5.80 -5.97 9.70
N LEU A 56 -4.84 -6.68 9.10
CA LEU A 56 -4.97 -8.10 8.78
C LEU A 56 -5.19 -8.96 10.02
N ALA A 57 -4.53 -8.64 11.14
CA ALA A 57 -4.73 -9.33 12.41
C ALA A 57 -6.15 -9.16 12.98
N GLN A 58 -6.88 -8.11 12.58
CA GLN A 58 -8.26 -7.85 13.00
C GLN A 58 -9.30 -8.48 12.07
N LEU A 59 -8.92 -9.00 10.90
CA LEU A 59 -9.86 -9.64 10.00
C LEU A 59 -10.31 -11.02 10.56
N PRO A 60 -11.60 -11.37 10.41
CA PRO A 60 -12.03 -12.73 10.69
C PRO A 60 -11.35 -13.71 9.73
N PRO A 61 -11.10 -14.97 10.15
CA PRO A 61 -10.49 -15.97 9.29
C PRO A 61 -11.37 -16.18 8.05
N GLN A 62 -10.82 -15.89 6.87
CA GLN A 62 -11.52 -16.06 5.62
C GLN A 62 -11.45 -17.53 5.19
N PRO A 63 -12.57 -18.16 4.77
CA PRO A 63 -12.51 -19.50 4.19
C PRO A 63 -11.60 -19.49 2.95
N LEU A 64 -10.78 -20.53 2.81
CA LEU A 64 -9.83 -20.65 1.70
C LEU A 64 -10.60 -20.64 0.37
N ALA A 65 -10.45 -19.56 -0.40
CA ALA A 65 -11.12 -19.44 -1.69
C ALA A 65 -10.51 -20.45 -2.67
N THR A 66 -11.36 -21.12 -3.45
CA THR A 66 -10.90 -21.96 -4.55
C THR A 66 -10.23 -21.09 -5.62
N PRO A 67 -9.05 -21.47 -6.13
CA PRO A 67 -8.36 -20.68 -7.15
C PRO A 67 -9.23 -20.60 -8.39
N ARG A 68 -9.70 -19.40 -8.73
CA ARG A 68 -10.47 -19.15 -9.95
C ARG A 68 -9.51 -18.82 -11.09
N PRO A 69 -9.72 -19.35 -12.29
CA PRO A 69 -8.93 -18.95 -13.45
C PRO A 69 -9.04 -17.44 -13.70
N TRP A 70 -7.91 -16.78 -13.94
CA TRP A 70 -7.80 -15.32 -14.08
C TRP A 70 -8.72 -14.73 -15.17
N TRP A 71 -9.08 -15.51 -16.18
CA TRP A 71 -10.01 -15.09 -17.24
C TRP A 71 -11.46 -14.96 -16.76
N LYS A 72 -11.85 -15.61 -15.64
CA LYS A 72 -13.17 -15.43 -15.02
C LYS A 72 -13.31 -14.14 -14.19
N PHE A 73 -12.22 -13.39 -14.00
CA PHE A 73 -12.26 -12.05 -13.41
C PHE A 73 -12.95 -11.04 -14.35
N TRP A 74 -12.79 -11.24 -15.66
CA TRP A 74 -13.34 -10.34 -16.68
C TRP A 74 -14.77 -10.69 -17.12
N GLY A 75 -15.19 -11.94 -16.94
CA GLY A 75 -16.51 -12.44 -17.35
C GLY A 75 -17.44 -12.68 -16.17
N SER A 76 -18.11 -11.63 -15.69
CA SER A 76 -19.28 -11.82 -14.83
C SER A 76 -20.48 -12.23 -15.69
N PRO A 77 -21.23 -13.29 -15.34
CA PRO A 77 -22.46 -13.67 -16.06
C PRO A 77 -23.56 -12.60 -15.98
N ALA A 78 -23.39 -11.58 -15.12
CA ALA A 78 -24.22 -10.39 -15.05
C ALA A 78 -24.13 -9.49 -16.30
N ASP A 79 -23.17 -9.73 -17.20
CA ASP A 79 -23.04 -8.98 -18.46
C ASP A 79 -23.92 -9.54 -19.59
N LYS A 80 -24.69 -10.61 -19.34
CA LYS A 80 -25.56 -11.23 -20.35
C LYS A 80 -26.90 -10.50 -20.57
N ASP A 81 -27.31 -9.63 -19.66
CA ASP A 81 -28.56 -8.86 -19.75
C ASP A 81 -28.32 -7.41 -20.23
N ARG A 82 -27.11 -7.08 -20.68
CA ARG A 82 -26.82 -5.76 -21.24
C ARG A 82 -27.13 -5.78 -22.74
N ASP A 83 -28.36 -5.40 -23.08
CA ASP A 83 -28.73 -5.11 -24.47
C ASP A 83 -27.68 -4.19 -25.12
N PRO A 84 -27.10 -4.54 -26.28
CA PRO A 84 -26.17 -3.67 -26.97
C PRO A 84 -26.89 -2.38 -27.45
N PRO A 85 -26.37 -1.18 -27.15
CA PRO A 85 -27.10 0.08 -27.37
C PRO A 85 -27.02 0.63 -28.81
N TRP A 86 -26.71 -0.19 -29.81
CA TRP A 86 -26.62 0.27 -31.20
C TRP A 86 -27.62 -0.49 -32.10
N PRO A 87 -28.37 0.20 -32.97
CA PRO A 87 -29.16 -0.45 -34.00
C PRO A 87 -28.26 -0.81 -35.19
N THR A 88 -28.45 -2.02 -35.73
CA THR A 88 -27.97 -2.45 -37.05
C THR A 88 -28.49 -1.59 -38.18
#